data_AF-A0A9Q3EPG1-F1
#
_entry.id   AF-A0A9Q3EPG1-F1
#
_cell.length_a   1.000
_cell.length_b   1.000
_cell.length_c   1.000
_cell.angle_alpha   90.00
_cell.angle_beta   90.00
_cell.angle_gamma   90.00
#
_symmetry.space_group_name_H-M   'P 1'
#
loop_
_entity.id
_entity.type
_entity.pdbx_description
1 polymer ?
#
loop_
_entity_poly.entity_id
_entity_poly.type
_entity_poly.pdbx_seq_one_letter_code
_entity_poly.pdbx_strand_id
1 'polypeptide(L)'
;MWKRAFNTDARCIAEAKEYNKQRWGKSHMEPDYKEGDQVLVSTLNFNNLKGQKKMRDLFVGTFTIIKLIGKNAVEVKLTEEFSRKHPVFPVSLVKPYFQKAEDKLPFRKRNPTPPERREVEDSPGPVRKIIKARKIRLNSKDQRQYLVRFESQTADKDRWLAEDAIPDGKIHLRIFRVSGKIEQSNQ
;
A
#
# COMPACT_ATOMS: atom_id res chain seq x y z
N MET A 1 -55.62 -33.93 10.76
CA MET A 1 -54.14 -34.04 10.59
C MET A 1 -53.49 -32.82 9.92
N TRP A 2 -54.15 -32.10 9.02
CA TRP A 2 -53.56 -30.99 8.25
C TRP A 2 -53.36 -29.66 9.00
N LYS A 3 -54.14 -29.38 10.05
CA LYS A 3 -54.02 -28.12 10.83
C LYS A 3 -52.73 -28.02 11.67
N ARG A 4 -52.11 -29.16 12.01
CA ARG A 4 -50.85 -29.18 12.79
C ARG A 4 -49.64 -28.78 11.94
N ALA A 5 -49.59 -29.23 10.69
CA ALA A 5 -48.50 -28.93 9.75
C ALA A 5 -48.45 -27.43 9.37
N PHE A 6 -49.61 -26.83 9.05
CA PHE A 6 -49.68 -25.38 8.77
C PHE A 6 -49.25 -24.51 9.97
N ASN A 7 -49.59 -24.92 11.19
CA ASN A 7 -49.17 -24.19 12.39
C ASN A 7 -47.67 -24.33 12.69
N THR A 8 -47.06 -25.48 12.35
CA THR A 8 -45.61 -25.63 12.46
C THR A 8 -44.88 -24.78 11.43
N ASP A 9 -45.37 -24.71 10.20
CA ASP A 9 -44.74 -23.92 9.14
C ASP A 9 -44.77 -22.41 9.45
N ALA A 10 -45.91 -21.90 9.91
CA ALA A 10 -46.05 -20.51 10.33
C ALA A 10 -45.11 -20.16 11.51
N ARG A 11 -44.95 -21.08 12.47
CA ARG A 11 -44.04 -20.91 13.61
C ARG A 11 -42.57 -20.89 13.16
N CYS A 12 -42.16 -21.81 12.28
CA CYS A 12 -40.80 -21.85 11.73
C CYS A 12 -40.46 -20.55 10.99
N ILE A 13 -41.38 -20.02 10.19
CA ILE A 13 -41.18 -18.75 9.47
C ILE A 13 -41.06 -17.58 10.46
N ALA A 14 -41.89 -17.53 11.50
CA ALA A 14 -41.82 -16.48 12.51
C ALA A 14 -40.50 -16.53 13.30
N GLU A 15 -40.09 -17.72 13.74
CA GLU A 15 -38.83 -17.93 14.46
C GLU A 15 -37.61 -17.58 13.60
N ALA A 16 -37.61 -17.97 12.32
CA ALA A 16 -36.54 -17.58 11.39
C ALA A 16 -36.47 -16.06 11.18
N LYS A 17 -37.63 -15.39 11.05
CA LYS A 17 -37.70 -13.92 10.95
C LYS A 17 -37.15 -13.24 12.20
N GLU A 18 -37.50 -13.73 13.37
CA GLU A 18 -37.08 -13.17 14.65
C GLU A 18 -35.59 -13.40 14.90
N TYR A 19 -35.08 -14.59 14.57
CA TYR A 19 -33.65 -14.90 14.58
C TYR A 19 -32.86 -13.96 13.67
N ASN A 20 -33.33 -13.76 12.43
CA ASN A 20 -32.71 -12.85 11.48
C ASN A 20 -32.73 -11.40 11.98
N LYS A 21 -33.86 -10.94 12.53
CA LYS A 21 -34.00 -9.59 13.11
C LYS A 21 -33.02 -9.37 14.27
N GLN A 22 -32.91 -10.33 15.18
CA GLN A 22 -31.99 -10.23 16.32
C GLN A 22 -30.53 -10.22 15.85
N ARG A 23 -30.15 -11.09 14.91
CA ARG A 23 -28.78 -11.13 14.38
C ARG A 23 -28.43 -9.85 13.63
N TRP A 24 -29.35 -9.35 12.80
CA TRP A 24 -29.18 -8.10 12.07
C TRP A 24 -29.00 -6.91 13.00
N GLY A 25 -29.88 -6.79 14.01
CA GLY A 25 -29.85 -5.72 15.00
C GLY A 25 -28.53 -5.64 15.76
N LYS A 26 -27.93 -6.78 16.12
CA LYS A 26 -26.64 -6.81 16.83
C LYS A 26 -25.48 -6.21 16.03
N SER A 27 -25.48 -6.37 14.71
CA SER A 27 -24.39 -5.88 13.84
C SER A 27 -24.65 -4.50 13.25
N HIS A 28 -25.90 -4.04 13.22
CA HIS A 28 -26.31 -2.79 12.57
C HIS A 28 -26.87 -1.78 13.57
N MET A 29 -26.38 -1.81 14.81
CA MET A 29 -26.67 -0.73 15.75
C MET A 29 -25.93 0.53 15.28
N GLU A 30 -26.67 1.64 15.17
CA GLU A 30 -26.08 2.95 14.96
C GLU A 30 -25.14 3.23 16.16
N PRO A 31 -23.84 3.47 15.93
CA PRO A 31 -22.94 3.79 17.03
C PRO A 31 -23.35 5.15 17.60
N ASP A 32 -23.53 5.20 18.91
CA ASP A 32 -23.84 6.45 19.61
C ASP A 32 -22.53 7.21 19.82
N TYR A 33 -22.34 8.28 19.05
CA TYR A 33 -21.15 9.14 19.13
C TYR A 33 -21.43 10.33 20.03
N LYS A 34 -20.43 10.77 20.79
CA LYS A 34 -20.52 12.00 21.61
C LYS A 34 -19.48 13.02 21.18
N GLU A 35 -19.77 14.28 21.46
CA GLU A 35 -18.80 15.35 21.32
C GLU A 35 -17.59 15.07 22.24
N GLY A 36 -16.38 15.18 21.70
CA GLY A 36 -15.15 14.81 22.39
C GLY A 36 -14.66 13.38 22.17
N ASP A 37 -15.48 12.48 21.60
CA ASP A 37 -15.02 11.13 21.29
C ASP A 37 -13.94 11.14 20.19
N GLN A 38 -13.00 10.19 20.32
CA GLN A 38 -11.99 9.96 19.29
C GLN A 38 -12.52 8.97 18.26
N VAL A 39 -12.32 9.32 16.99
CA VAL A 39 -12.76 8.51 15.86
C VAL A 39 -11.71 8.42 14.76
N LEU A 40 -11.79 7.33 14.00
CA LEU A 40 -11.03 7.12 12.78
C LEU A 40 -11.91 7.46 11.58
N VAL A 41 -11.35 8.14 10.57
CA VAL A 41 -12.07 8.53 9.34
C VAL A 41 -11.60 7.67 8.17
N SER A 42 -12.54 7.20 7.34
CA SER A 42 -12.22 6.34 6.20
C SER A 42 -11.49 7.08 5.07
N THR A 43 -10.45 6.46 4.52
CA THR A 43 -9.65 7.01 3.41
C THR A 43 -10.26 6.83 2.02
N LEU A 44 -11.46 6.22 1.92
CA LEU A 44 -12.12 5.89 0.64
C LEU A 44 -12.21 7.09 -0.33
N ASN A 45 -12.48 8.29 0.19
CA ASN A 45 -12.66 9.52 -0.58
C ASN A 45 -11.44 10.46 -0.54
N PHE A 46 -10.28 9.96 -0.09
CA PHE A 46 -9.06 10.75 0.05
C PHE A 46 -8.15 10.57 -1.18
N ASN A 47 -8.29 11.48 -2.14
CA ASN A 47 -7.46 11.47 -3.35
C ASN A 47 -6.01 11.93 -3.12
N ASN A 48 -5.77 12.76 -2.10
CA ASN A 48 -4.48 13.45 -1.88
C ASN A 48 -3.55 12.75 -0.88
N LEU A 49 -3.83 11.48 -0.55
CA LEU A 49 -2.94 10.70 0.32
C LEU A 49 -1.73 10.19 -0.46
N LYS A 50 -0.57 10.13 0.19
CA LYS A 50 0.68 9.57 -0.37
C LYS A 50 0.56 8.03 -0.54
N GLY A 51 1.22 7.46 -1.54
CA GLY A 51 1.32 5.99 -1.76
C GLY A 51 0.25 5.39 -2.70
N GLN A 52 0.23 4.08 -2.90
CA GLN A 52 -0.76 3.40 -3.77
C GLN A 52 -2.04 3.04 -3.01
N LYS A 53 -3.24 3.24 -3.59
CA LYS A 53 -4.55 2.99 -2.95
C LYS A 53 -4.67 1.62 -2.26
N LYS A 54 -4.02 0.58 -2.78
CA LYS A 54 -4.05 -0.79 -2.22
C LYS A 54 -3.18 -0.97 -0.96
N MET A 55 -2.16 -0.12 -0.76
CA MET A 55 -1.25 -0.20 0.39
C MET A 55 -1.53 0.87 1.45
N ARG A 56 -2.50 1.75 1.23
CA ARG A 56 -2.87 2.77 2.22
C ARG A 56 -3.79 2.16 3.27
N ASP A 57 -3.72 2.67 4.48
CA ASP A 57 -4.68 2.34 5.54
C ASP A 57 -6.09 2.75 5.12
N LEU A 58 -7.08 1.90 5.40
CA LEU A 58 -8.50 2.16 5.09
C LEU A 58 -9.09 3.26 5.98
N PHE A 59 -8.48 3.50 7.14
CA PHE A 59 -8.90 4.47 8.13
C PHE A 59 -7.69 5.23 8.64
N VAL A 60 -7.82 6.55 8.80
CA VAL A 60 -6.75 7.45 9.23
C VAL A 60 -7.14 8.23 10.46
N GLY A 61 -6.10 8.60 11.22
CA GLY A 61 -6.15 9.60 12.29
C GLY A 61 -6.99 9.21 13.49
N THR A 62 -6.62 9.73 14.65
CA THR A 62 -7.55 9.87 15.77
C THR A 62 -8.04 11.30 15.75
N PHE A 63 -9.23 11.51 15.23
CA PHE A 63 -9.84 12.83 15.16
C PHE A 63 -10.86 12.96 16.28
N THR A 64 -10.89 14.12 16.92
CA THR A 64 -11.88 14.42 17.96
C THR A 64 -13.15 14.93 17.29
N ILE A 65 -14.30 14.38 17.67
CA ILE A 65 -15.59 14.92 17.27
C ILE A 65 -15.80 16.28 17.94
N ILE A 66 -16.00 17.33 17.15
CA ILE A 66 -16.34 18.67 17.63
C ILE A 66 -17.84 18.75 17.87
N LYS A 67 -18.63 18.25 16.91
CA LYS A 67 -20.09 18.39 16.91
C LYS A 67 -20.77 17.25 16.17
N LEU A 68 -21.97 16.90 16.61
CA LEU A 68 -22.84 15.97 15.89
C LEU A 68 -23.81 16.76 14.98
N ILE A 69 -23.80 16.45 13.69
CA ILE A 69 -24.70 17.07 12.71
C ILE A 69 -25.86 16.10 12.45
N GLY A 70 -26.88 16.24 13.29
CA GLY A 70 -28.02 15.32 13.32
C GLY A 70 -27.58 13.91 13.71
N LYS A 71 -28.28 12.89 13.18
CA LYS A 71 -28.00 11.47 13.46
C LYS A 71 -27.01 10.83 12.49
N ASN A 72 -26.79 11.46 11.33
CA ASN A 72 -26.13 10.81 10.18
C ASN A 72 -24.73 11.34 9.89
N ALA A 73 -24.31 12.45 10.51
CA ALA A 73 -23.01 13.05 10.25
C ALA A 73 -22.34 13.58 11.51
N VAL A 74 -21.02 13.57 11.50
CA VAL A 74 -20.16 14.07 12.58
C VAL A 74 -19.17 15.05 12.02
N GLU A 75 -18.94 16.14 12.74
CA GLU A 75 -17.90 17.12 12.46
C GLU A 75 -16.68 16.80 13.30
N VAL A 76 -15.53 16.60 12.65
CA VAL A 76 -14.29 16.21 13.31
C VAL A 76 -13.21 17.27 13.13
N LYS A 77 -12.35 17.39 14.14
CA LYS A 77 -11.17 18.23 14.09
C LYS A 77 -10.08 17.55 13.28
N LEU A 78 -9.93 17.93 12.02
CA LEU A 78 -8.87 17.41 11.14
C LEU A 78 -7.51 18.04 11.49
N THR A 79 -6.45 17.23 11.47
CA THR A 79 -5.06 17.69 11.59
C THR A 79 -4.60 18.39 10.30
N GLU A 80 -3.49 19.14 10.36
CA GLU A 80 -3.02 20.01 9.27
C GLU A 80 -2.86 19.30 7.92
N GLU A 81 -2.39 18.04 7.94
CA GLU A 81 -2.27 17.18 6.75
C GLU A 81 -3.60 16.98 6.00
N PHE A 82 -4.71 17.03 6.73
CA PHE A 82 -6.07 16.80 6.24
C PHE A 82 -6.93 18.07 6.21
N SER A 83 -6.39 19.22 6.57
CA SER A 83 -7.09 20.52 6.65
C SER A 83 -7.82 20.92 5.35
N ARG A 84 -7.33 20.46 4.19
CA ARG A 84 -7.94 20.70 2.87
C ARG A 84 -9.21 19.88 2.61
N LYS A 85 -9.57 18.96 3.51
CA LYS A 85 -10.77 18.12 3.40
C LYS A 85 -11.90 18.73 4.22
N HIS A 86 -13.13 18.43 3.81
CA HIS A 86 -14.31 18.87 4.55
C HIS A 86 -14.33 18.18 5.92
N PRO A 87 -14.54 18.91 7.04
CA PRO A 87 -14.47 18.35 8.40
C PRO A 87 -15.69 17.51 8.76
N VAL A 88 -16.76 17.56 7.96
CA VAL A 88 -17.99 16.79 8.19
C VAL A 88 -17.96 15.48 7.43
N PHE A 89 -18.15 14.37 8.14
CA PHE A 89 -18.21 13.02 7.59
C PHE A 89 -19.50 12.32 7.98
N PRO A 90 -20.08 11.50 7.08
CA PRO A 90 -21.20 10.64 7.44
C PRO A 90 -20.74 9.54 8.41
N VAL A 91 -21.65 9.15 9.32
CA VAL A 91 -21.39 8.16 10.37
C VAL A 91 -20.87 6.82 9.82
N SER A 92 -21.30 6.42 8.62
CA SER A 92 -20.83 5.19 7.96
C SER A 92 -19.34 5.21 7.57
N LEU A 93 -18.74 6.40 7.41
CA LEU A 93 -17.32 6.57 7.07
C LEU A 93 -16.45 6.81 8.31
N VAL A 94 -17.06 6.77 9.49
CA VAL A 94 -16.39 7.02 10.77
C VAL A 94 -16.43 5.74 11.60
N LYS A 95 -15.35 5.47 12.32
CA LYS A 95 -15.27 4.36 13.27
C LYS A 95 -14.85 4.87 14.65
N PRO A 96 -15.46 4.37 15.74
CA PRO A 96 -15.01 4.72 17.08
C PRO A 96 -13.56 4.24 17.29
N TYR A 97 -12.73 5.12 17.84
CA TYR A 97 -11.37 4.77 18.22
C TYR A 97 -11.36 4.23 19.65
N PHE A 98 -11.08 2.94 19.80
CA PHE A 98 -10.84 2.35 21.10
C PHE A 98 -9.34 2.36 21.38
N GLN A 99 -8.93 3.15 22.37
CA GLN A 99 -7.55 3.13 22.84
C GLN A 99 -7.25 1.72 23.37
N LYS A 100 -6.32 1.04 22.70
CA LYS A 100 -5.88 -0.27 23.16
C LYS A 100 -5.08 -0.06 24.43
N ALA A 101 -5.63 -0.47 25.56
CA ALA A 101 -4.87 -0.56 26.81
C ALA A 101 -3.67 -1.47 26.54
N GLU A 102 -2.47 -0.89 26.50
CA GLU A 102 -1.22 -1.59 26.20
C GLU A 102 -0.98 -2.76 27.18
N ASP A 103 -1.54 -2.67 28.38
CA ASP A 103 -1.48 -3.69 29.43
C ASP A 103 -2.21 -5.00 29.07
N LYS A 104 -3.17 -4.98 28.13
CA LYS A 104 -3.99 -6.18 27.84
C LYS A 104 -3.32 -7.16 26.87
N LEU A 105 -2.23 -6.78 26.19
CA LEU A 105 -1.58 -7.62 25.17
C LEU A 105 -0.04 -7.49 25.23
N PRO A 106 0.62 -8.04 26.27
CA PRO A 106 2.07 -7.90 26.47
C PRO A 106 2.92 -8.47 25.33
N PHE A 107 2.39 -9.39 24.52
CA PHE A 107 3.11 -10.03 23.41
C PHE A 107 2.91 -9.36 22.05
N ARG A 108 2.06 -8.33 21.95
CA ARG A 108 1.82 -7.65 20.67
C ARG A 108 2.87 -6.58 20.45
N LYS A 109 4.04 -6.97 19.96
CA LYS A 109 5.05 -6.02 19.46
C LYS A 109 4.38 -5.14 18.41
N ARG A 110 4.41 -3.82 18.59
CA ARG A 110 4.07 -2.85 17.53
C ARG A 110 4.98 -3.22 16.36
N ASN A 111 4.41 -3.59 15.22
CA ASN A 111 5.23 -3.75 14.02
C ASN A 111 5.92 -2.40 13.79
N PRO A 112 7.26 -2.36 13.76
CA PRO A 112 7.96 -1.12 13.50
C PRO A 112 7.44 -0.57 12.17
N THR A 113 7.11 0.73 12.14
CA THR A 113 6.76 1.43 10.90
C THR A 113 7.82 1.07 9.87
N PRO A 114 7.45 0.51 8.69
CA PRO A 114 8.43 0.18 7.67
C PRO A 114 9.28 1.42 7.39
N PRO A 115 10.62 1.30 7.32
CA PRO A 115 11.45 2.44 6.99
C PRO A 115 10.93 3.06 5.68
N GLU A 116 10.78 4.38 5.65
CA GLU A 116 10.43 5.07 4.41
C GLU A 116 11.38 4.59 3.33
N ARG A 117 10.83 4.11 2.21
CA ARG A 117 11.61 3.66 1.06
C ARG A 117 12.40 4.88 0.59
N ARG A 118 13.67 4.96 0.97
CA ARG A 118 14.61 5.90 0.38
C ARG A 118 14.66 5.57 -1.11
N GLU A 119 14.38 6.56 -1.94
CA GLU A 119 14.72 6.48 -3.35
C GLU A 119 16.24 6.35 -3.37
N VAL A 120 16.73 5.12 -3.59
CA VAL A 120 18.16 4.88 -3.74
C VAL A 120 18.51 5.61 -5.02
N GLU A 121 19.23 6.72 -4.89
CA GLU A 121 19.81 7.41 -6.04
C GLU A 121 20.58 6.34 -6.82
N ASP A 122 20.09 6.02 -8.01
CA ASP A 122 20.55 4.87 -8.79
C ASP A 122 21.86 5.22 -9.52
N SER A 123 22.77 5.89 -8.81
CA SER A 123 24.06 6.28 -9.34
C SER A 123 24.87 5.01 -9.57
N PRO A 124 25.31 4.75 -10.82
CA PRO A 124 26.10 3.57 -11.12
C PRO A 124 27.39 3.60 -10.29
N GLY A 125 27.60 2.56 -9.49
CA GLY A 125 28.84 2.40 -8.73
C GLY A 125 30.05 2.12 -9.63
N PRO A 126 31.26 1.96 -9.05
CA PRO A 126 32.46 1.64 -9.82
C PRO A 126 32.30 0.31 -10.58
N VAL A 127 32.65 0.34 -11.87
CA VAL A 127 32.51 -0.80 -12.78
C VAL A 127 33.70 -1.75 -12.63
N ARG A 128 33.42 -3.03 -12.41
CA ARG A 128 34.45 -4.09 -12.43
C ARG A 128 34.76 -4.53 -13.84
N LYS A 129 33.73 -4.94 -14.58
CA LYS A 129 33.88 -5.43 -15.95
C LYS A 129 32.57 -5.42 -16.75
N ILE A 130 32.71 -5.39 -18.07
CA ILE A 130 31.63 -5.60 -19.02
C ILE A 130 31.64 -7.07 -19.45
N ILE A 131 30.48 -7.73 -19.40
CA ILE A 131 30.34 -9.18 -19.65
C ILE A 131 29.80 -9.44 -21.05
N LYS A 132 28.74 -8.72 -21.44
CA LYS A 132 28.03 -8.96 -22.70
C LYS A 132 27.66 -7.64 -23.36
N ALA A 133 27.49 -7.69 -24.66
CA ALA A 133 26.92 -6.60 -25.45
C ALA A 133 25.63 -7.09 -26.12
N ARG A 134 24.64 -6.21 -26.23
CA ARG A 134 23.43 -6.45 -27.01
C ARG A 134 23.07 -5.20 -27.82
N LYS A 135 22.38 -5.40 -28.94
CA LYS A 135 21.81 -4.32 -29.74
C LYS A 135 20.29 -4.39 -29.60
N ILE A 136 19.68 -3.31 -29.15
CA ILE A 136 18.23 -3.19 -29.00
C ILE A 136 17.72 -2.02 -29.86
N ARG A 137 16.46 -2.09 -30.28
CA ARG A 137 15.80 -0.97 -30.95
C ARG A 137 14.90 -0.26 -29.94
N LEU A 138 15.29 0.95 -29.54
CA LEU A 138 14.57 1.78 -28.56
C LEU A 138 14.16 3.09 -29.24
N ASN A 139 12.88 3.45 -29.19
CA ASN A 139 12.34 4.66 -29.83
C ASN A 139 12.76 4.81 -31.31
N SER A 140 12.60 3.73 -32.08
CA SER A 140 13.01 3.62 -33.50
C SER A 140 14.51 3.76 -33.79
N LYS A 141 15.37 3.93 -32.78
CA LYS A 141 16.84 3.99 -32.92
C LYS A 141 17.49 2.68 -32.46
N ASP A 142 18.53 2.28 -33.18
CA ASP A 142 19.36 1.15 -32.79
C ASP A 142 20.37 1.59 -31.71
N GLN A 143 20.23 1.07 -30.50
CA GLN A 143 21.11 1.38 -29.37
C GLN A 143 21.85 0.14 -28.88
N ARG A 144 23.16 0.27 -28.66
CA ARG A 144 23.98 -0.78 -28.03
C ARG A 144 23.94 -0.62 -26.51
N GLN A 145 23.73 -1.73 -25.83
CA GLN A 145 23.79 -1.82 -24.37
C GLN A 145 24.81 -2.86 -23.95
N TYR A 146 25.41 -2.63 -22.79
CA TYR A 146 26.45 -3.47 -22.21
C TYR A 146 26.01 -3.95 -20.84
N LEU A 147 26.19 -5.25 -20.58
CA LEU A 147 25.93 -5.84 -19.27
C LEU A 147 27.12 -5.56 -18.37
N VAL A 148 26.93 -4.68 -17.41
CA VAL A 148 27.95 -4.18 -16.50
C VAL A 148 27.87 -4.90 -15.17
N ARG A 149 29.01 -5.38 -14.69
CA ARG A 149 29.21 -5.89 -13.33
C ARG A 149 29.96 -4.86 -12.50
N PHE A 150 29.42 -4.52 -11.35
CA PHE A 150 29.99 -3.55 -10.41
C PHE A 150 30.92 -4.22 -9.40
N GLU A 151 31.91 -3.49 -8.88
CA GLU A 151 32.93 -4.06 -7.96
C GLU A 151 32.36 -4.50 -6.62
N SER A 152 31.40 -3.77 -6.09
CA SER A 152 30.81 -4.00 -4.75
C SER A 152 29.52 -4.82 -4.78
N GLN A 153 29.14 -5.40 -5.92
CA GLN A 153 27.85 -6.06 -6.10
C GLN A 153 27.98 -7.47 -6.70
N THR A 154 27.15 -8.39 -6.20
CA THR A 154 27.00 -9.74 -6.72
C THR A 154 26.31 -9.73 -8.08
N ALA A 155 26.42 -10.82 -8.84
CA ALA A 155 25.85 -10.97 -10.18
C ALA A 155 24.34 -10.65 -10.27
N ASP A 156 23.60 -10.76 -9.17
CA ASP A 156 22.17 -10.45 -9.11
C ASP A 156 21.84 -8.98 -9.40
N LYS A 157 22.83 -8.09 -9.26
CA LYS A 157 22.67 -6.65 -9.54
C LYS A 157 23.36 -6.21 -10.83
N ASP A 158 23.75 -7.15 -11.70
CA ASP A 158 24.26 -6.83 -13.03
C ASP A 158 23.16 -6.15 -13.86
N ARG A 159 23.49 -5.06 -14.56
CA ARG A 159 22.50 -4.26 -15.30
C ARG A 159 22.97 -3.93 -16.72
N TRP A 160 22.00 -3.74 -17.61
CA TRP A 160 22.24 -3.31 -18.98
C TRP A 160 22.28 -1.78 -19.05
N LEU A 161 23.45 -1.23 -19.32
CA LEU A 161 23.67 0.22 -19.43
C LEU A 161 24.03 0.61 -20.86
N ALA A 162 23.66 1.82 -21.25
CA ALA A 162 24.13 2.46 -22.48
C ALA A 162 25.58 2.92 -22.32
N GLU A 163 26.32 3.10 -23.42
CA GLU A 163 27.71 3.57 -23.39
C GLU A 163 27.89 4.87 -22.58
N ASP A 164 26.95 5.80 -22.68
CA ASP A 164 27.00 7.10 -21.99
C ASP A 164 26.71 7.00 -20.48
N ALA A 165 26.07 5.93 -20.03
CA ALA A 165 25.64 5.75 -18.64
C ALA A 165 26.67 4.94 -17.81
N ILE A 166 27.79 4.54 -18.40
CA ILE A 166 28.82 3.73 -17.76
C ILE A 166 29.94 4.65 -17.27
N PRO A 167 30.22 4.70 -15.95
CA PRO A 167 31.37 5.44 -15.45
C PRO A 167 32.66 4.82 -16.02
N ASP A 168 33.56 5.66 -16.53
CA ASP A 168 34.78 5.27 -17.23
C ASP A 168 34.58 4.26 -18.38
N GLY A 169 33.40 4.31 -19.02
CA GLY A 169 32.97 3.34 -20.02
C GLY A 169 33.95 3.12 -21.16
N LYS A 170 34.68 4.17 -21.60
CA LYS A 170 35.68 4.05 -22.68
C LYS A 170 36.80 3.05 -22.37
N ILE A 171 37.26 3.01 -21.11
CA ILE A 171 38.35 2.13 -20.68
C ILE A 171 37.86 0.68 -20.69
N HIS A 172 36.73 0.44 -20.03
CA HIS A 172 36.14 -0.89 -19.92
C HIS A 172 35.67 -1.45 -21.28
N LEU A 173 35.13 -0.60 -22.16
CA LEU A 173 34.74 -0.99 -23.51
C LEU A 173 35.94 -1.33 -24.38
N ARG A 174 37.08 -0.63 -24.23
CA ARG A 174 38.31 -0.97 -24.94
C ARG A 174 38.80 -2.37 -24.53
N ILE A 175 38.84 -2.65 -23.24
CA ILE A 175 39.24 -3.97 -22.71
C ILE A 175 38.30 -5.06 -23.24
N PHE A 176 36.98 -4.83 -23.18
CA PHE A 176 35.98 -5.78 -23.67
C PHE A 176 36.08 -6.06 -25.19
N ARG A 177 36.34 -5.02 -26.00
CA ARG A 177 36.53 -5.17 -27.45
C ARG A 177 37.80 -5.95 -27.80
N VAL A 178 38.85 -5.82 -26.98
CA VAL A 178 40.10 -6.59 -27.15
C VAL A 178 39.88 -8.04 -26.75
N SER A 179 39.24 -8.31 -25.61
CA SER A 179 38.95 -9.69 -25.17
C SER A 179 38.03 -10.43 -26.13
N GLY A 180 37.00 -9.77 -26.67
CA GLY A 180 36.09 -10.38 -27.64
C GLY A 180 36.73 -10.73 -29.00
N LYS A 181 37.82 -10.04 -29.39
CA LYS A 181 38.58 -10.41 -30.60
C LYS A 181 39.44 -11.66 -30.40
N ILE A 182 39.96 -11.87 -29.20
CA ILE A 182 40.82 -13.01 -28.84
C ILE A 182 39.99 -14.31 -28.79
N GLU A 183 38.75 -14.24 -28.32
CA GLU A 183 37.83 -15.39 -28.28
C GLU A 183 37.33 -15.81 -29.67
N GLN A 184 37.29 -14.89 -30.65
CA GLN A 184 36.88 -15.22 -32.03
C GLN A 184 38.04 -15.63 -32.96
N SER A 185 39.30 -15.40 -32.56
CA SER A 185 40.48 -15.84 -33.34
C SER A 185 40.99 -17.23 -32.98
N ASN A 186 40.47 -17.81 -31.89
CA ASN A 186 40.85 -19.15 -31.39
C ASN A 186 39.81 -20.22 -31.74
N GLN A 187 38.95 -19.96 -32.74
CA GLN A 187 37.92 -20.87 -33.21
C GLN A 187 37.92 -20.98 -34.73
#